data_AF-A0A7W7QD16-F1
#
_entry.id   AF-A0A7W7QD16-F1
#
_cell.length_a   1.000
_cell.length_b   1.000
_cell.length_c   1.000
_cell.angle_alpha   90.00
_cell.angle_beta   90.00
_cell.angle_gamma   90.00
#
_symmetry.space_group_name_H-M   'P 1'
#
loop_
_entity.id
_entity.type
_entity.pdbx_description
1 polymer ?
#
loop_
_entity_poly.entity_id
_entity_poly.type
_entity_poly.pdbx_seq_one_letter_code
_entity_poly.pdbx_strand_id
1 'polypeptide(L)'
;MPGAPAAPGATPGRGTPPGGMPARPAAPGRPAGPGVPGGPGVPGGPGVPGGPGVPGGPGVPGGPGGPGGPGVPAGPGGPGGRGGQGSAPGRPAAPGPGGPGGPGGPGGPGGSGGGSGGGPGGPGGPGGNGGGSGARPPAGPPRPPMSARRRTRGSSLGALPVGNLVVLEVAVAIGLVLLAIDIDLVYVSMGIAVIGLLVAAIRWRGRWFTQWIGLTMRYAMRSHARLSKPTKPVSIEGIEGIADSDATPVTGPDDPRVSLLRLAVPDLVVAHGTDHERRPLGLAWHDGTWTAVLLVDPAPGLVTQLGGAPNLPLGALAPCLEDRGVVLDAIQVIWHCYPGSAALPPNSPALASYMELLGPLPAAARRTTWVAVRLDPRRCPAAVRERGGGVLGAHRALIGALSRVRNALESRGVPTRPLDPDELLKAGISASELTGALHVAPPTQAGGPVPQQPQTPRARLTERWTGVTVAGIGHASYAITGWSRGKPATSLNALTGVRALSSTVAVSISPGAEEDQVGIRGLVRVSARTPGELEYADERLTTISDRLGITLTPLRGLQVAGLAATLPLGGRA
;
A
#
# COMPACT_ATOMS: atom_id res chain seq x y z
N MET A 1 -24.47 60.59 -48.47
CA MET A 1 -24.63 60.34 -49.93
C MET A 1 -23.37 60.84 -50.62
N PRO A 2 -22.87 60.14 -51.65
CA PRO A 2 -21.69 59.29 -51.54
C PRO A 2 -20.64 59.59 -52.62
N GLY A 3 -19.54 58.81 -52.67
CA GLY A 3 -18.83 58.61 -53.94
C GLY A 3 -17.33 58.35 -53.82
N ALA A 4 -16.95 57.07 -53.72
CA ALA A 4 -15.83 56.58 -54.53
C ALA A 4 -16.38 56.38 -55.96
N PRO A 5 -15.59 56.51 -57.05
CA PRO A 5 -14.75 55.36 -57.45
C PRO A 5 -13.47 55.65 -58.28
N ALA A 6 -12.65 54.58 -58.35
CA ALA A 6 -11.92 54.01 -59.50
C ALA A 6 -10.76 54.75 -60.24
N ALA A 7 -9.68 53.97 -60.41
CA ALA A 7 -8.54 54.12 -61.34
C ALA A 7 -8.97 53.96 -62.83
N PRO A 8 -8.12 54.20 -63.88
CA PRO A 8 -6.94 53.36 -64.19
C PRO A 8 -5.76 54.02 -65.01
N GLY A 9 -4.62 53.31 -65.09
CA GLY A 9 -3.99 52.99 -66.38
C GLY A 9 -2.82 53.83 -66.96
N ALA A 10 -1.74 53.09 -67.29
CA ALA A 10 -0.84 53.23 -68.46
C ALA A 10 0.37 54.20 -68.46
N THR A 11 1.56 53.59 -68.47
CA THR A 11 2.86 54.07 -69.01
C THR A 11 2.89 54.01 -70.55
N PRO A 12 3.74 54.77 -71.27
CA PRO A 12 5.03 54.21 -71.73
C PRO A 12 6.17 55.24 -72.00
N GLY A 13 7.42 54.78 -72.09
CA GLY A 13 8.51 55.60 -72.68
C GLY A 13 9.93 55.07 -72.46
N ARG A 14 10.59 54.62 -73.52
CA ARG A 14 11.82 53.81 -73.63
C ARG A 14 13.10 54.66 -73.70
N GLY A 15 14.24 54.18 -73.16
CA GLY A 15 15.57 54.67 -73.54
C GLY A 15 16.73 54.23 -72.63
N THR A 16 17.60 53.34 -73.13
CA THR A 16 19.00 53.08 -72.71
C THR A 16 19.86 53.20 -73.98
N PRO A 17 21.23 53.31 -73.97
CA PRO A 17 22.23 52.85 -72.98
C PRO A 17 23.45 53.86 -72.85
N PRO A 18 24.72 53.45 -72.60
CA PRO A 18 25.32 52.74 -71.46
C PRO A 18 26.56 53.46 -70.84
N GLY A 19 27.05 52.96 -69.69
CA GLY A 19 28.49 52.93 -69.39
C GLY A 19 28.97 53.64 -68.11
N GLY A 20 29.72 52.90 -67.28
CA GLY A 20 30.59 53.47 -66.23
C GLY A 20 30.39 52.88 -64.83
N MET A 21 31.46 52.33 -64.26
CA MET A 21 31.55 51.51 -63.03
C MET A 21 30.95 52.11 -61.73
N PRO A 22 30.56 51.25 -60.76
CA PRO A 22 30.05 51.68 -59.46
C PRO A 22 31.17 52.11 -58.50
N ALA A 23 31.04 53.32 -57.93
CA ALA A 23 31.85 53.78 -56.81
C ALA A 23 31.36 53.15 -55.49
N ARG A 24 32.32 52.69 -54.68
CA ARG A 24 32.12 52.02 -53.38
C ARG A 24 31.47 52.97 -52.37
N PRO A 25 30.35 52.62 -51.70
CA PRO A 25 29.75 53.47 -50.68
C PRO A 25 30.66 53.61 -49.44
N ALA A 26 30.73 54.82 -48.90
CA ALA A 26 31.44 55.14 -47.66
C ALA A 26 30.84 54.40 -46.46
N ALA A 27 31.69 53.99 -45.52
CA ALA A 27 31.29 53.24 -44.33
C ALA A 27 30.32 54.06 -43.44
N PRO A 28 29.26 53.45 -42.88
CA PRO A 28 28.38 54.12 -41.92
C PRO A 28 29.13 54.54 -40.66
N GLY A 29 28.84 55.75 -40.17
CA GLY A 29 29.37 56.23 -38.88
C GLY A 29 28.90 55.35 -37.71
N ARG A 30 29.75 55.21 -36.69
CA ARG A 30 29.46 54.39 -35.50
C ARG A 30 28.28 54.97 -34.70
N PRO A 31 27.33 54.14 -34.23
CA PRO A 31 26.31 54.59 -33.27
C PRO A 31 26.95 55.04 -31.96
N ALA A 32 26.36 56.06 -31.32
CA ALA A 32 26.72 56.43 -29.95
C ALA A 32 26.41 55.26 -29.00
N GLY A 33 27.34 54.97 -28.08
CA GLY A 33 27.19 53.88 -27.12
C GLY A 33 26.01 54.12 -26.16
N PRO A 34 25.35 53.05 -25.67
CA PRO A 34 24.27 53.19 -24.70
C PRO A 34 24.79 53.79 -23.38
N GLY A 35 24.02 54.72 -22.81
CA GLY A 35 24.32 55.32 -21.51
C GLY A 35 24.35 54.29 -20.38
N VAL A 36 25.20 54.53 -19.39
CA VAL A 36 25.35 53.67 -18.21
C VAL A 36 24.04 53.68 -17.40
N PRO A 37 23.42 52.53 -17.10
CA PRO A 37 22.28 52.47 -16.20
C PRO A 37 22.66 52.97 -14.81
N GLY A 38 21.81 53.81 -14.19
CA GLY A 38 21.96 54.20 -12.79
C GLY A 38 22.00 52.97 -11.88
N GLY A 39 22.90 52.98 -10.89
CA GLY A 39 23.04 51.87 -9.95
C GLY A 39 21.75 51.58 -9.18
N PRO A 40 21.52 50.32 -8.72
CA PRO A 40 20.36 49.99 -7.91
C PRO A 40 20.34 50.80 -6.61
N GLY A 41 19.17 51.32 -6.23
CA GLY A 41 18.98 51.93 -4.91
C GLY A 41 19.21 50.92 -3.79
N VAL A 42 19.81 51.37 -2.68
CA VAL A 42 20.04 50.54 -1.49
C VAL A 42 18.68 50.10 -0.91
N PRO A 43 18.42 48.80 -0.72
CA PRO A 43 17.21 48.35 -0.04
C PRO A 43 17.17 48.87 1.40
N GLY A 44 16.04 49.42 1.82
CA GLY A 44 15.81 49.74 3.23
C GLY A 44 15.96 48.49 4.09
N GLY A 45 16.65 48.61 5.23
CA GLY A 45 16.83 47.49 6.15
C GLY A 45 15.50 46.92 6.63
N PRO A 46 15.43 45.61 6.94
CA PRO A 46 14.22 45.00 7.46
C PRO A 46 13.82 45.63 8.79
N GLY A 47 12.53 45.95 8.94
CA GLY A 47 11.96 46.44 10.20
C GLY A 47 12.11 45.40 11.32
N VAL A 48 12.37 45.89 12.54
CA VAL A 48 12.49 45.04 13.73
C VAL A 48 11.15 44.33 13.97
N PRO A 49 11.11 42.98 14.09
CA PRO A 49 9.90 42.27 14.45
C PRO A 49 9.40 42.72 15.82
N GLY A 50 8.09 43.00 15.93
CA GLY A 50 7.45 43.21 17.23
C GLY A 50 7.64 41.98 18.12
N GLY A 51 7.95 42.21 19.40
CA GLY A 51 8.13 41.12 20.37
C GLY A 51 6.90 40.22 20.47
N PRO A 52 7.07 38.94 20.83
CA PRO A 52 5.94 38.02 20.98
C PRO A 52 4.98 38.49 22.07
N GLY A 53 3.68 38.41 21.79
CA GLY A 53 2.62 38.71 22.76
C GLY A 53 2.67 37.73 23.94
N VAL A 54 2.38 38.23 25.14
CA VAL A 54 2.30 37.44 26.36
C VAL A 54 1.16 36.42 26.24
N PRO A 55 1.38 35.12 26.48
CA PRO A 55 0.30 34.14 26.50
C PRO A 55 -0.74 34.49 27.57
N GLY A 56 -2.03 34.41 27.23
CA GLY A 56 -3.10 34.49 28.20
C GLY A 56 -2.97 33.37 29.24
N GLY A 57 -3.19 33.69 30.52
CA GLY A 57 -3.11 32.73 31.61
C GLY A 57 -4.11 31.57 31.43
N PRO A 58 -3.85 30.40 32.05
CA PRO A 58 -4.77 29.27 32.00
C PRO A 58 -6.14 29.62 32.58
N GLY A 59 -7.22 29.19 31.93
CA GLY A 59 -8.57 29.27 32.48
C GLY A 59 -8.71 28.40 33.74
N VAL A 60 -9.52 28.87 34.70
CA VAL A 60 -9.82 28.15 35.94
C VAL A 60 -10.58 26.85 35.59
N PRO A 61 -10.17 25.67 36.09
CA PRO A 61 -10.93 24.44 35.91
C PRO A 61 -12.33 24.56 36.52
N GLY A 62 -13.34 24.09 35.80
CA GLY A 62 -14.70 23.95 36.34
C GLY A 62 -14.70 23.01 37.55
N GLY A 63 -15.41 23.39 38.61
CA GLY A 63 -15.54 22.57 39.81
C GLY A 63 -16.21 21.20 39.52
N PRO A 64 -15.94 20.17 40.34
CA PRO A 64 -16.57 18.87 40.18
C PRO A 64 -18.09 18.95 40.34
N GLY A 65 -18.82 18.23 39.48
CA GLY A 65 -20.27 18.08 39.58
C GLY A 65 -20.67 17.42 40.91
N GLY A 66 -21.70 17.96 41.55
CA GLY A 66 -22.22 17.42 42.82
C GLY A 66 -22.73 15.97 42.66
N PRO A 67 -22.70 15.17 43.75
CA PRO A 67 -23.21 13.80 43.71
C PRO A 67 -24.70 13.76 43.39
N GLY A 68 -25.10 12.79 42.57
CA GLY A 68 -26.50 12.52 42.26
C GLY A 68 -27.30 12.15 43.51
N GLY A 69 -28.50 12.70 43.65
CA GLY A 69 -29.38 12.43 44.79
C GLY A 69 -29.80 10.95 44.88
N PRO A 70 -30.11 10.45 46.08
CA PRO A 70 -30.53 9.06 46.27
C PRO A 70 -31.86 8.76 45.56
N GLY A 71 -31.94 7.58 44.95
CA GLY A 71 -33.16 7.09 44.28
C GLY A 71 -34.29 6.80 45.28
N VAL A 72 -35.52 7.07 44.86
CA VAL A 72 -36.74 6.87 45.65
C VAL A 72 -37.02 5.36 45.80
N PRO A 73 -37.31 4.84 47.01
CA PRO A 73 -37.71 3.45 47.19
C PRO A 73 -39.08 3.16 46.56
N ALA A 74 -39.21 2.01 45.89
CA ALA A 74 -40.50 1.51 45.42
C ALA A 74 -41.39 1.12 46.60
N GLY A 75 -42.66 1.56 46.59
CA GLY A 75 -43.64 1.26 47.64
C GLY A 75 -44.04 -0.23 47.70
N PRO A 76 -44.58 -0.70 48.85
CA PRO A 76 -44.94 -2.10 49.03
C PRO A 76 -46.17 -2.50 48.22
N GLY A 77 -46.12 -3.68 47.58
CA GLY A 77 -47.24 -4.27 46.86
C GLY A 77 -48.31 -4.85 47.80
N GLY A 78 -49.55 -4.42 47.62
CA GLY A 78 -50.73 -5.00 48.28
C GLY A 78 -51.20 -6.32 47.64
N PRO A 79 -51.96 -7.16 48.35
CA PRO A 79 -52.20 -8.56 48.01
C PRO A 79 -53.31 -8.77 46.97
N GLY A 80 -53.22 -9.89 46.26
CA GLY A 80 -54.01 -10.24 45.08
C GLY A 80 -55.49 -10.59 45.31
N GLY A 81 -56.24 -10.45 44.23
CA GLY A 81 -57.65 -10.85 44.11
C GLY A 81 -58.00 -11.15 42.64
N ARG A 82 -58.82 -12.19 42.47
CA ARG A 82 -59.07 -12.98 41.25
C ARG A 82 -59.92 -12.30 40.17
N GLY A 83 -59.74 -12.75 38.93
CA GLY A 83 -60.83 -13.16 38.02
C GLY A 83 -61.07 -12.28 36.80
N GLY A 84 -61.05 -12.89 35.60
CA GLY A 84 -61.63 -12.30 34.38
C GLY A 84 -60.97 -12.74 33.08
N GLN A 85 -61.68 -13.54 32.29
CA GLN A 85 -61.30 -14.20 31.04
C GLN A 85 -61.07 -13.23 29.85
N GLY A 86 -60.34 -13.66 28.81
CA GLY A 86 -60.49 -13.08 27.45
C GLY A 86 -59.30 -13.15 26.48
N SER A 87 -59.09 -14.30 25.86
CA SER A 87 -58.73 -14.55 24.45
C SER A 87 -57.66 -13.72 23.69
N ALA A 88 -56.56 -14.39 23.28
CA ALA A 88 -56.18 -14.71 21.87
C ALA A 88 -54.64 -14.83 21.68
N PRO A 89 -54.12 -15.77 20.84
CA PRO A 89 -52.74 -16.23 20.93
C PRO A 89 -51.74 -15.66 19.90
N GLY A 90 -50.53 -15.35 20.38
CA GLY A 90 -49.24 -15.89 19.90
C GLY A 90 -48.63 -15.42 18.56
N ARG A 91 -47.62 -14.55 18.64
CA ARG A 91 -46.42 -14.59 17.78
C ARG A 91 -45.16 -14.40 18.66
N PRO A 92 -44.11 -15.24 18.55
CA PRO A 92 -42.94 -15.14 19.43
C PRO A 92 -42.01 -14.00 19.00
N ALA A 93 -41.63 -13.16 19.95
CA ALA A 93 -40.52 -12.21 19.84
C ALA A 93 -39.21 -12.84 20.36
N ALA A 94 -38.10 -12.40 19.78
CA ALA A 94 -36.76 -12.95 19.92
C ALA A 94 -36.16 -12.86 21.34
N PRO A 95 -35.25 -13.77 21.72
CA PRO A 95 -34.52 -13.70 23.00
C PRO A 95 -33.35 -12.71 22.92
N GLY A 96 -33.29 -11.78 23.88
CA GLY A 96 -32.12 -10.94 24.18
C GLY A 96 -31.23 -11.53 25.29
N PRO A 97 -29.99 -11.01 25.47
CA PRO A 97 -28.84 -11.81 25.88
C PRO A 97 -28.57 -11.78 27.39
N GLY A 98 -28.33 -12.96 27.97
CA GLY A 98 -27.71 -13.12 29.30
C GLY A 98 -26.19 -13.13 29.20
N GLY A 99 -25.52 -12.22 29.91
CA GLY A 99 -24.07 -12.21 30.16
C GLY A 99 -23.67 -13.02 31.40
N PRO A 100 -22.38 -13.34 31.57
CA PRO A 100 -21.92 -14.63 32.09
C PRO A 100 -21.65 -14.67 33.60
N GLY A 101 -21.88 -15.84 34.20
CA GLY A 101 -21.39 -16.20 35.53
C GLY A 101 -19.90 -16.59 35.48
N GLY A 102 -19.11 -16.01 36.39
CA GLY A 102 -17.70 -16.32 36.60
C GLY A 102 -17.47 -17.64 37.37
N PRO A 103 -16.21 -18.10 37.44
CA PRO A 103 -15.86 -19.52 37.53
C PRO A 103 -15.86 -20.09 38.95
N GLY A 104 -16.29 -21.34 39.07
CA GLY A 104 -16.10 -22.16 40.28
C GLY A 104 -14.94 -23.12 40.12
N GLY A 105 -14.09 -23.19 41.15
CA GLY A 105 -13.17 -24.29 41.39
C GLY A 105 -12.39 -24.07 42.69
N PRO A 106 -11.70 -25.09 43.25
CA PRO A 106 -11.91 -26.54 43.15
C PRO A 106 -12.31 -27.14 44.52
N GLY A 107 -13.02 -28.27 44.50
CA GLY A 107 -13.31 -29.06 45.69
C GLY A 107 -12.34 -30.23 45.84
N GLY A 108 -11.71 -30.33 47.00
CA GLY A 108 -11.00 -31.52 47.48
C GLY A 108 -10.32 -31.20 48.82
N PRO A 109 -10.61 -31.95 49.89
CA PRO A 109 -9.66 -33.02 50.20
C PRO A 109 -10.29 -34.29 50.80
N GLY A 110 -9.67 -35.43 50.50
CA GLY A 110 -9.79 -36.67 51.25
C GLY A 110 -8.38 -37.16 51.57
N GLY A 111 -8.00 -37.12 52.85
CA GLY A 111 -6.69 -37.54 53.35
C GLY A 111 -6.80 -38.78 54.24
N SER A 112 -5.87 -39.70 54.04
CA SER A 112 -5.48 -40.81 54.91
C SER A 112 -4.06 -41.21 54.48
N GLY A 113 -3.03 -41.38 55.31
CA GLY A 113 -2.86 -41.33 56.75
C GLY A 113 -1.38 -41.66 57.08
N GLY A 114 -0.97 -41.43 58.33
CA GLY A 114 0.25 -41.97 58.96
C GLY A 114 1.57 -41.32 58.51
N GLY A 115 2.53 -40.95 59.35
CA GLY A 115 2.73 -41.08 60.80
C GLY A 115 4.23 -40.87 61.10
N SER A 116 4.55 -40.33 62.29
CA SER A 116 5.88 -40.29 62.98
C SER A 116 7.04 -39.54 62.30
N GLY A 117 7.91 -38.76 62.96
CA GLY A 117 8.10 -38.39 64.37
C GLY A 117 9.50 -37.74 64.54
N GLY A 118 9.63 -36.82 65.53
CA GLY A 118 10.89 -36.24 66.07
C GLY A 118 11.49 -35.10 65.23
N GLY A 119 12.04 -33.98 65.74
CA GLY A 119 12.41 -33.41 67.03
C GLY A 119 13.17 -32.09 66.75
N PRO A 120 13.41 -31.17 67.71
CA PRO A 120 13.55 -29.72 67.43
C PRO A 120 15.00 -29.18 67.40
N GLY A 121 15.22 -28.01 66.79
CA GLY A 121 16.47 -27.25 66.98
C GLY A 121 16.63 -25.96 66.15
N GLY A 122 16.49 -24.80 66.81
CA GLY A 122 17.40 -23.63 66.77
C GLY A 122 17.56 -22.76 65.49
N PRO A 123 17.68 -21.42 65.60
CA PRO A 123 17.64 -20.48 64.47
C PRO A 123 19.03 -20.07 63.94
N GLY A 124 19.12 -19.64 62.68
CA GLY A 124 20.31 -18.96 62.16
C GLY A 124 20.26 -18.56 60.68
N GLY A 125 20.22 -17.24 60.44
CA GLY A 125 21.00 -16.54 59.39
C GLY A 125 20.60 -16.66 57.89
N PRO A 126 20.66 -15.57 57.11
CA PRO A 126 20.20 -15.54 55.72
C PRO A 126 21.31 -15.84 54.71
N GLY A 127 20.93 -16.40 53.56
CA GLY A 127 21.77 -16.44 52.35
C GLY A 127 21.70 -17.78 51.63
N GLY A 128 21.19 -17.81 50.40
CA GLY A 128 21.24 -19.02 49.57
C GLY A 128 20.28 -19.01 48.40
N ASN A 129 20.81 -18.67 47.23
CA ASN A 129 20.19 -18.69 45.91
C ASN A 129 19.62 -20.09 45.59
N GLY A 130 18.30 -20.22 45.44
CA GLY A 130 17.61 -21.48 45.15
C GLY A 130 16.88 -21.43 43.82
N GLY A 131 17.45 -22.09 42.80
CA GLY A 131 16.81 -22.30 41.50
C GLY A 131 15.57 -23.20 41.63
N GLY A 132 14.40 -22.63 41.36
CA GLY A 132 13.16 -23.37 41.16
C GLY A 132 13.06 -23.87 39.73
N SER A 133 13.36 -25.15 39.53
CA SER A 133 13.11 -25.90 38.30
C SER A 133 11.60 -26.11 38.10
N GLY A 134 10.95 -25.13 37.47
CA GLY A 134 9.65 -25.31 36.85
C GLY A 134 9.81 -26.16 35.59
N ALA A 135 9.26 -27.38 35.60
CA ALA A 135 9.27 -28.29 34.47
C ALA A 135 8.60 -27.64 33.24
N ARG A 136 9.41 -27.23 32.27
CA ARG A 136 8.96 -26.82 30.94
C ARG A 136 8.36 -28.06 30.25
N PRO A 137 7.16 -27.98 29.62
CA PRO A 137 6.62 -29.10 28.87
C PRO A 137 7.65 -29.53 27.80
N PRO A 138 7.76 -30.83 27.48
CA PRO A 138 8.74 -31.31 26.53
C PRO A 138 8.55 -30.55 25.21
N ALA A 139 9.62 -29.91 24.76
CA ALA A 139 9.66 -29.29 23.45
C ALA A 139 9.33 -30.38 22.42
N GLY A 140 8.24 -30.19 21.69
CA GLY A 140 7.92 -31.07 20.57
C GLY A 140 9.09 -31.17 19.60
N PRO A 141 9.14 -32.22 18.76
CA PRO A 141 10.25 -32.43 17.84
C PRO A 141 10.53 -31.15 17.04
N PRO A 142 11.81 -30.78 16.81
CA PRO A 142 12.14 -29.60 16.03
C PRO A 142 11.46 -29.71 14.67
N ARG A 143 10.54 -28.79 14.39
CA ARG A 143 9.85 -28.74 13.11
C ARG A 143 10.91 -28.62 12.01
N PRO A 144 10.78 -29.37 10.91
CA PRO A 144 11.74 -29.31 9.81
C PRO A 144 11.91 -27.86 9.34
N PRO A 145 13.12 -27.47 8.92
CA PRO A 145 13.39 -26.11 8.47
C PRO A 145 12.50 -25.78 7.27
N MET A 146 11.57 -24.84 7.44
CA MET A 146 10.68 -24.42 6.36
C MET A 146 11.51 -23.86 5.21
N SER A 147 11.33 -24.43 4.01
CA SER A 147 12.09 -24.01 2.83
C SER A 147 11.30 -23.01 1.99
N ALA A 148 11.96 -21.95 1.55
CA ALA A 148 11.35 -20.91 0.74
C ALA A 148 11.43 -21.30 -0.75
N ARG A 149 10.27 -21.37 -1.44
CA ARG A 149 10.23 -21.58 -2.89
C ARG A 149 9.73 -20.33 -3.61
N ARG A 150 10.41 -20.00 -4.72
CA ARG A 150 9.98 -18.94 -5.63
C ARG A 150 8.70 -19.37 -6.36
N ARG A 151 7.64 -18.59 -6.25
CA ARG A 151 6.39 -18.84 -6.98
C ARG A 151 6.56 -18.54 -8.47
N THR A 152 6.16 -19.47 -9.35
CA THR A 152 6.00 -19.22 -10.79
C THR A 152 4.72 -18.41 -11.02
N ARG A 153 4.76 -17.43 -11.94
CA ARG A 153 3.63 -16.54 -12.23
C ARG A 153 2.76 -17.18 -13.32
N GLY A 154 1.47 -17.36 -13.03
CA GLY A 154 0.47 -17.90 -13.97
C GLY A 154 0.23 -19.41 -13.85
N SER A 155 -0.75 -19.92 -14.60
CA SER A 155 -0.96 -21.35 -14.76
C SER A 155 0.24 -21.96 -15.50
N SER A 156 0.93 -22.88 -14.85
CA SER A 156 2.05 -23.64 -15.40
C SER A 156 1.82 -25.11 -15.15
N LEU A 157 2.03 -25.94 -16.17
CA LEU A 157 2.07 -27.39 -16.03
C LEU A 157 3.55 -27.77 -15.92
N GLY A 158 3.99 -28.14 -14.71
CA GLY A 158 5.42 -28.37 -14.43
C GLY A 158 6.27 -27.11 -14.65
N ALA A 159 7.31 -27.21 -15.49
CA ALA A 159 8.24 -26.12 -15.77
C ALA A 159 7.78 -25.15 -16.89
N LEU A 160 6.74 -25.52 -17.65
CA LEU A 160 6.28 -24.76 -18.83
C LEU A 160 5.00 -23.96 -18.53
N PRO A 161 4.91 -22.69 -18.98
CA PRO A 161 3.67 -21.94 -18.93
C PRO A 161 2.60 -22.58 -19.82
N VAL A 162 1.33 -22.52 -19.41
CA VAL A 162 0.20 -23.04 -20.21
C VAL A 162 0.17 -22.41 -21.62
N GLY A 163 0.52 -21.13 -21.76
CA GLY A 163 0.58 -20.49 -23.08
C GLY A 163 1.57 -21.14 -24.06
N ASN A 164 2.66 -21.75 -23.57
CA ASN A 164 3.59 -22.48 -24.43
C ASN A 164 2.99 -23.81 -24.88
N LEU A 165 2.26 -24.47 -23.98
CA LEU A 165 1.56 -25.72 -24.29
C LEU A 165 0.48 -25.48 -25.35
N VAL A 166 -0.32 -24.41 -25.21
CA VAL A 166 -1.35 -24.04 -26.20
C VAL A 166 -0.73 -23.73 -27.56
N VAL A 167 0.41 -23.02 -27.62
CA VAL A 167 1.09 -22.76 -28.91
C VAL A 167 1.56 -24.05 -29.57
N LEU A 168 2.11 -24.99 -28.79
CA LEU A 168 2.49 -26.31 -29.29
C LEU A 168 1.29 -27.10 -29.79
N GLU A 169 0.20 -27.13 -29.01
CA GLU A 169 -1.03 -27.83 -29.35
C GLU A 169 -1.67 -27.28 -30.63
N VAL A 170 -1.76 -25.95 -30.77
CA VAL A 170 -2.28 -25.30 -31.98
C VAL A 170 -1.38 -25.56 -33.18
N ALA A 171 -0.06 -25.52 -33.04
CA ALA A 171 0.86 -25.80 -34.14
C ALA A 171 0.73 -27.25 -34.64
N VAL A 172 0.61 -28.21 -33.72
CA VAL A 172 0.37 -29.62 -34.07
C VAL A 172 -1.00 -29.81 -34.71
N ALA A 173 -2.06 -29.18 -34.17
CA ALA A 173 -3.40 -29.27 -34.72
C ALA A 173 -3.46 -28.72 -36.16
N ILE A 174 -2.84 -27.57 -36.43
CA ILE A 174 -2.73 -27.01 -37.79
C ILE A 174 -1.97 -27.98 -38.70
N GLY A 175 -0.86 -28.55 -38.23
CA GLY A 175 -0.08 -29.53 -38.99
C GLY A 175 -0.89 -30.78 -39.36
N LEU A 176 -1.71 -31.29 -38.44
CA LEU A 176 -2.58 -32.45 -38.69
C LEU A 176 -3.71 -32.12 -39.66
N VAL A 177 -4.31 -30.93 -39.55
CA VAL A 177 -5.35 -30.47 -40.50
C VAL A 177 -4.78 -30.36 -41.92
N LEU A 178 -3.57 -29.83 -42.09
CA LEU A 178 -2.93 -29.75 -43.40
C LEU A 178 -2.67 -31.13 -44.00
N LEU A 179 -2.20 -32.08 -43.19
CA LEU A 179 -1.97 -33.46 -43.64
C LEU A 179 -3.28 -34.19 -43.99
N ALA A 180 -4.38 -33.84 -43.33
CA ALA A 180 -5.71 -34.37 -43.64
C ALA A 180 -6.30 -33.80 -44.93
N ILE A 181 -5.90 -32.57 -45.31
CA ILE A 181 -6.29 -31.94 -46.58
C ILE A 181 -5.48 -32.56 -47.73
N ASP A 182 -4.16 -32.63 -47.58
CA ASP A 182 -3.25 -33.18 -48.59
C ASP A 182 -1.96 -33.72 -47.94
N ILE A 183 -1.60 -34.95 -48.28
CA ILE A 183 -0.43 -35.63 -47.71
C ILE A 183 0.88 -35.04 -48.22
N ASP A 184 0.89 -34.40 -49.40
CA ASP A 184 2.07 -33.76 -49.98
C ASP A 184 2.52 -32.53 -49.17
N LEU A 185 1.65 -32.01 -48.30
CA LEU A 185 1.94 -30.89 -47.40
C LEU A 185 2.77 -31.29 -46.16
N VAL A 186 3.31 -32.52 -46.11
CA VAL A 186 4.07 -33.03 -44.94
C VAL A 186 5.22 -32.11 -44.52
N TYR A 187 5.96 -31.52 -45.48
CA TYR A 187 7.06 -30.61 -45.16
C TYR A 187 6.58 -29.27 -44.60
N VAL A 188 5.43 -28.77 -45.07
CA VAL A 188 4.79 -27.55 -44.55
C VAL A 188 4.28 -27.78 -43.13
N SER A 189 3.63 -28.93 -42.91
CA SER A 189 3.15 -29.37 -41.59
C SER A 189 4.31 -29.50 -40.58
N MET A 190 5.40 -30.15 -40.98
CA MET A 190 6.62 -30.26 -40.18
C MET A 190 7.22 -28.87 -39.88
N GLY A 191 7.26 -27.98 -40.88
CA GLY A 191 7.71 -26.60 -40.71
C GLY A 191 6.90 -25.83 -39.66
N ILE A 192 5.57 -25.94 -39.67
CA ILE A 192 4.69 -25.30 -38.70
C ILE A 192 4.91 -25.85 -37.28
N ALA A 193 5.05 -27.17 -37.14
CA ALA A 193 5.34 -27.80 -35.86
C ALA A 193 6.69 -27.33 -35.29
N VAL A 194 7.74 -27.25 -36.12
CA VAL A 194 9.06 -26.75 -35.74
C VAL A 194 8.99 -25.27 -35.35
N ILE A 195 8.28 -24.43 -36.11
CA ILE A 195 8.08 -23.02 -35.76
C ILE A 195 7.35 -22.88 -34.43
N GLY A 196 6.28 -23.66 -34.21
CA GLY A 196 5.55 -23.68 -32.94
C GLY A 196 6.45 -24.07 -31.75
N LEU A 197 7.30 -25.06 -31.93
CA LEU A 197 8.30 -25.47 -30.95
C LEU A 197 9.31 -24.36 -30.66
N LEU A 198 9.86 -23.71 -31.68
CA LEU A 198 10.79 -22.60 -31.53
C LEU A 198 10.13 -21.44 -30.78
N VAL A 199 8.92 -21.03 -31.18
CA VAL A 199 8.16 -19.96 -30.51
C VAL A 199 7.88 -20.29 -29.04
N ALA A 200 7.56 -21.54 -28.73
CA ALA A 200 7.36 -22.00 -27.36
C ALA A 200 8.67 -22.07 -26.56
N ALA A 201 9.81 -22.35 -27.19
CA ALA A 201 11.12 -22.47 -26.55
C ALA A 201 11.85 -21.12 -26.37
N ILE A 202 11.54 -20.11 -27.19
CA ILE A 202 12.25 -18.82 -27.16
C ILE A 202 11.99 -18.09 -25.84
N ARG A 203 13.10 -17.74 -25.17
CA ARG A 203 13.13 -16.97 -23.93
C ARG A 203 13.63 -15.56 -24.23
N TRP A 204 12.75 -14.57 -24.12
CA TRP A 204 13.04 -13.17 -24.42
C TRP A 204 13.05 -12.34 -23.12
N ARG A 205 14.17 -11.67 -22.81
CA ARG A 205 14.31 -10.77 -21.63
C ARG A 205 13.84 -11.40 -20.30
N GLY A 206 14.17 -12.68 -20.09
CA GLY A 206 13.84 -13.40 -18.84
C GLY A 206 12.39 -13.91 -18.73
N ARG A 207 11.56 -13.75 -19.78
CA ARG A 207 10.21 -14.32 -19.89
C ARG A 207 10.10 -15.21 -21.12
N TRP A 208 9.11 -16.09 -21.15
CA TRP A 208 8.77 -16.85 -22.36
C TRP A 208 8.15 -15.92 -23.40
N PHE A 209 8.48 -16.11 -24.68
CA PHE A 209 8.04 -15.23 -25.76
C PHE A 209 6.50 -15.10 -25.84
N THR A 210 5.78 -16.20 -25.64
CA THR A 210 4.30 -16.24 -25.54
C THR A 210 3.75 -15.33 -24.43
N GLN A 211 4.40 -15.34 -23.27
CA GLN A 211 4.05 -14.49 -22.14
C GLN A 211 4.36 -13.02 -22.42
N TRP A 212 5.44 -12.75 -23.15
CA TRP A 212 5.80 -11.40 -23.57
C TRP A 212 4.77 -10.86 -24.57
N ILE A 213 4.41 -11.60 -25.62
CA ILE A 213 3.35 -11.22 -26.57
C ILE A 213 2.04 -10.97 -25.83
N GLY A 214 1.58 -11.92 -25.03
CA GLY A 214 0.30 -11.78 -24.31
C GLY A 214 0.30 -10.62 -23.31
N LEU A 215 1.45 -10.26 -22.74
CA LEU A 215 1.57 -9.05 -21.93
C LEU A 215 1.49 -7.79 -22.78
N THR A 216 2.25 -7.73 -23.88
CA THR A 216 2.30 -6.57 -24.77
C THR A 216 0.94 -6.31 -25.42
N MET A 217 0.23 -7.35 -25.85
CA MET A 217 -1.11 -7.24 -26.43
C MET A 217 -2.13 -6.74 -25.40
N ARG A 218 -2.16 -7.32 -24.18
CA ARG A 218 -3.03 -6.83 -23.09
C ARG A 218 -2.70 -5.41 -22.65
N TYR A 219 -1.42 -5.04 -22.70
CA TYR A 219 -0.99 -3.67 -22.44
C TYR A 219 -1.52 -2.75 -23.55
N ALA A 220 -1.29 -3.07 -24.82
CA ALA A 220 -1.72 -2.23 -25.94
C ALA A 220 -3.25 -2.06 -26.02
N MET A 221 -4.02 -3.08 -25.62
CA MET A 221 -5.48 -3.05 -25.68
C MET A 221 -6.17 -2.39 -24.48
N ARG A 222 -5.45 -2.05 -23.39
CA ARG A 222 -6.06 -1.48 -22.18
C ARG A 222 -5.93 0.04 -22.11
N SER A 223 -6.82 0.67 -21.35
CA SER A 223 -6.71 2.10 -21.06
C SER A 223 -5.48 2.38 -20.17
N HIS A 224 -4.63 3.29 -20.66
CA HIS A 224 -3.42 3.71 -19.95
C HIS A 224 -3.64 4.95 -19.08
N ALA A 225 -4.77 5.63 -19.19
CA ALA A 225 -5.09 6.80 -18.40
C ALA A 225 -6.38 6.59 -17.60
N ARG A 226 -6.36 7.01 -16.34
CA ARG A 226 -7.52 7.03 -15.44
C ARG A 226 -7.62 8.40 -14.78
N LEU A 227 -8.84 8.86 -14.57
CA LEU A 227 -9.15 10.12 -13.89
C LEU A 227 -9.97 9.81 -12.65
N SER A 228 -9.68 10.48 -11.53
CA SER A 228 -10.52 10.38 -10.34
C SER A 228 -11.89 10.99 -10.65
N LYS A 229 -12.96 10.29 -10.29
CA LYS A 229 -14.31 10.84 -10.39
C LYS A 229 -14.51 11.82 -9.22
N PRO A 230 -14.96 13.06 -9.47
CA PRO A 230 -15.20 14.01 -8.39
C PRO A 230 -16.35 13.53 -7.51
N THR A 231 -16.14 13.54 -6.19
CA THR A 231 -17.22 13.43 -5.21
C THR A 231 -18.05 14.71 -5.25
N LYS A 232 -19.38 14.58 -5.27
CA LYS A 232 -20.30 15.72 -5.14
C LYS A 232 -20.18 16.29 -3.71
N PRO A 233 -19.96 17.60 -3.49
CA PRO A 233 -19.83 18.14 -2.14
C PRO A 233 -21.11 17.82 -1.35
N VAL A 234 -20.94 17.16 -0.20
CA VAL A 234 -22.03 16.85 0.72
C VAL A 234 -22.42 18.16 1.40
N SER A 235 -23.62 18.66 1.13
CA SER A 235 -24.21 19.77 1.88
C SER A 235 -24.40 19.36 3.34
N ILE A 236 -24.07 20.24 4.28
CA ILE A 236 -24.03 20.00 5.73
C ILE A 236 -25.42 19.65 6.33
N GLU A 237 -26.51 19.74 5.57
CA GLU A 237 -27.88 19.46 6.01
C GLU A 237 -28.23 17.97 6.14
N GLY A 238 -27.34 17.04 5.74
CA GLY A 238 -27.65 15.61 5.70
C GLY A 238 -27.21 14.76 6.92
N ILE A 239 -26.60 15.36 7.95
CA ILE A 239 -25.90 14.59 9.01
C ILE A 239 -26.79 14.26 10.23
N GLU A 240 -27.97 14.86 10.39
CA GLU A 240 -28.81 14.64 11.58
C GLU A 240 -29.66 13.35 11.56
N GLY A 241 -29.55 12.49 10.54
CA GLY A 241 -30.49 11.38 10.32
C GLY A 241 -29.96 9.93 10.39
N ILE A 242 -28.67 9.67 10.63
CA ILE A 242 -28.08 8.31 10.45
C ILE A 242 -27.49 7.76 11.77
N ALA A 243 -28.07 8.12 12.91
CA ALA A 243 -27.63 7.60 14.22
C ALA A 243 -28.26 6.24 14.60
N ASP A 244 -29.14 5.66 13.77
CA ASP A 244 -29.77 4.35 14.05
C ASP A 244 -29.75 3.43 12.82
N SER A 245 -28.76 2.54 12.74
CA SER A 245 -28.93 1.18 12.19
C SER A 245 -27.66 0.35 12.36
N ASP A 246 -27.82 -0.89 12.84
CA ASP A 246 -26.81 -1.94 13.01
C ASP A 246 -26.20 -2.45 11.67
N ALA A 247 -25.77 -1.53 10.81
CA ALA A 247 -25.06 -1.84 9.57
C ALA A 247 -23.60 -1.39 9.72
N THR A 248 -22.65 -2.30 9.47
CA THR A 248 -21.23 -1.93 9.31
C THR A 248 -21.14 -0.81 8.27
N PRO A 249 -20.77 0.44 8.64
CA PRO A 249 -20.61 1.47 7.64
C PRO A 249 -19.52 1.00 6.68
N VAL A 250 -19.77 1.05 5.39
CA VAL A 250 -18.75 0.79 4.37
C VAL A 250 -18.34 2.17 3.88
N THR A 251 -17.06 2.51 3.94
CA THR A 251 -16.58 3.75 3.31
C THR A 251 -16.80 3.61 1.81
N GLY A 252 -17.79 4.34 1.33
CA GLY A 252 -18.35 4.19 0.00
C GLY A 252 -17.57 4.93 -1.10
N PRO A 253 -18.08 4.85 -2.34
CA PRO A 253 -17.54 5.57 -3.51
C PRO A 253 -17.39 7.08 -3.30
N ASP A 254 -18.19 7.64 -2.40
CA ASP A 254 -18.30 9.07 -2.19
C ASP A 254 -17.14 9.64 -1.36
N ASP A 255 -16.35 8.83 -0.65
CA ASP A 255 -15.17 9.37 0.02
C ASP A 255 -14.10 9.77 -1.03
N PRO A 256 -13.65 11.05 -1.06
CA PRO A 256 -12.64 11.51 -2.01
C PRO A 256 -11.33 10.71 -1.89
N ARG A 257 -10.98 10.23 -0.70
CA ARG A 257 -9.80 9.39 -0.45
C ARG A 257 -9.91 8.04 -1.17
N VAL A 258 -11.07 7.41 -1.10
CA VAL A 258 -11.36 6.15 -1.80
C VAL A 258 -11.34 6.39 -3.32
N SER A 259 -11.96 7.48 -3.78
CA SER A 259 -11.97 7.86 -5.20
C SER A 259 -10.56 8.10 -5.77
N LEU A 260 -9.65 8.67 -4.98
CA LEU A 260 -8.24 8.82 -5.35
C LEU A 260 -7.52 7.46 -5.40
N LEU A 261 -7.67 6.62 -4.38
CA LEU A 261 -7.02 5.31 -4.31
C LEU A 261 -7.51 4.35 -5.40
N ARG A 262 -8.75 4.51 -5.87
CA ARG A 262 -9.31 3.75 -7.00
C ARG A 262 -8.61 3.98 -8.34
N LEU A 263 -7.76 5.01 -8.44
CA LEU A 263 -6.85 5.12 -9.57
C LEU A 263 -5.92 3.89 -9.65
N ALA A 264 -5.30 3.52 -8.53
CA ALA A 264 -4.39 2.38 -8.44
C ALA A 264 -5.12 1.06 -8.14
N VAL A 265 -6.20 1.09 -7.35
CA VAL A 265 -6.93 -0.07 -6.83
C VAL A 265 -8.43 0.04 -7.20
N PRO A 266 -8.84 -0.31 -8.45
CA PRO A 266 -10.14 0.10 -9.01
C PRO A 266 -11.38 -0.35 -8.25
N ASP A 267 -11.34 -1.56 -7.71
CA ASP A 267 -12.40 -2.22 -6.96
C ASP A 267 -12.27 -2.04 -5.44
N LEU A 268 -11.46 -1.08 -5.00
CA LEU A 268 -11.27 -0.80 -3.59
C LEU A 268 -12.60 -0.47 -2.90
N VAL A 269 -12.87 -1.22 -1.84
CA VAL A 269 -13.92 -0.97 -0.85
C VAL A 269 -13.30 -1.10 0.53
N VAL A 270 -13.65 -0.20 1.45
CA VAL A 270 -13.20 -0.28 2.85
C VAL A 270 -14.41 -0.51 3.74
N ALA A 271 -14.45 -1.68 4.39
CA ALA A 271 -15.46 -2.02 5.37
C ALA A 271 -14.95 -1.71 6.79
N HIS A 272 -15.86 -1.29 7.67
CA HIS A 272 -15.59 -1.12 9.08
C HIS A 272 -15.87 -2.44 9.82
N GLY A 273 -14.85 -2.94 10.49
CA GLY A 273 -14.95 -4.05 11.43
C GLY A 273 -14.57 -3.61 12.83
N THR A 274 -14.73 -4.52 13.79
CA THR A 274 -14.23 -4.37 15.14
C THR A 274 -13.36 -5.56 15.48
N ASP A 275 -12.25 -5.32 16.18
CA ASP A 275 -11.40 -6.41 16.67
C ASP A 275 -12.01 -7.05 17.94
N HIS A 276 -11.32 -8.06 18.49
CA HIS A 276 -11.76 -8.75 19.71
C HIS A 276 -11.78 -7.84 20.95
N GLU A 277 -11.07 -6.71 20.90
CA GLU A 277 -11.01 -5.69 21.96
C GLU A 277 -11.99 -4.55 21.70
N ARG A 278 -12.91 -4.72 20.73
CA ARG A 278 -13.91 -3.72 20.29
C ARG A 278 -13.29 -2.44 19.73
N ARG A 279 -12.04 -2.47 19.29
CA ARG A 279 -11.41 -1.34 18.60
C ARG A 279 -11.80 -1.34 17.12
N PRO A 280 -11.95 -0.16 16.50
CA PRO A 280 -12.27 -0.07 15.08
C PRO A 280 -11.13 -0.65 14.23
N LEU A 281 -11.51 -1.39 13.18
CA LEU A 281 -10.59 -2.05 12.27
C LEU A 281 -11.03 -1.80 10.81
N GLY A 282 -10.10 -1.37 9.97
CA GLY A 282 -10.29 -1.25 8.54
C GLY A 282 -10.08 -2.58 7.81
N LEU A 283 -11.02 -2.94 6.93
CA LEU A 283 -10.94 -4.10 6.05
C LEU A 283 -11.02 -3.63 4.59
N ALA A 284 -9.93 -3.77 3.84
CA ALA A 284 -9.90 -3.43 2.41
C ALA A 284 -10.25 -4.64 1.55
N TRP A 285 -11.16 -4.46 0.59
CA TRP A 285 -11.44 -5.42 -0.47
C TRP A 285 -10.72 -5.02 -1.75
N HIS A 286 -10.03 -5.98 -2.36
CA HIS A 286 -9.43 -5.84 -3.69
C HIS A 286 -9.12 -7.23 -4.27
N ASP A 287 -9.38 -7.40 -5.57
CA ASP A 287 -9.05 -8.61 -6.35
C ASP A 287 -9.60 -9.90 -5.72
N GLY A 288 -10.85 -9.84 -5.22
CA GLY A 288 -11.51 -10.99 -4.60
C GLY A 288 -11.02 -11.34 -3.20
N THR A 289 -10.21 -10.48 -2.56
CA THR A 289 -9.61 -10.74 -1.25
C THR A 289 -9.90 -9.63 -0.26
N TRP A 290 -10.08 -10.01 1.01
CA TRP A 290 -10.14 -9.08 2.13
C TRP A 290 -8.74 -8.92 2.75
N THR A 291 -8.38 -7.69 3.10
CA THR A 291 -7.09 -7.34 3.68
C THR A 291 -7.27 -6.51 4.93
N ALA A 292 -6.60 -6.91 6.01
CA ALA A 292 -6.48 -6.14 7.24
C ALA A 292 -5.00 -5.83 7.50
N VAL A 293 -4.70 -4.70 8.12
CA VAL A 293 -3.32 -4.21 8.23
C VAL A 293 -2.97 -3.92 9.68
N LEU A 294 -1.78 -4.39 10.08
CA LEU A 294 -1.12 -3.98 11.31
C LEU A 294 -0.06 -2.92 10.99
N LEU A 295 -0.03 -1.84 11.77
CA LEU A 295 1.12 -0.93 11.84
C LEU A 295 2.09 -1.47 12.88
N VAL A 296 3.36 -1.57 12.52
CA VAL A 296 4.43 -1.85 13.49
C VAL A 296 4.78 -0.53 14.17
N ASP A 297 4.69 -0.50 15.50
CA ASP A 297 5.01 0.72 16.25
C ASP A 297 6.50 1.02 16.09
N PRO A 298 6.88 2.26 15.78
CA PRO A 298 8.28 2.62 15.70
C PRO A 298 8.89 2.48 17.11
N ALA A 299 9.83 1.56 17.27
CA ALA A 299 10.67 1.53 18.47
C ALA A 299 11.30 2.93 18.65
N PRO A 300 11.35 3.49 19.87
CA PRO A 300 11.65 4.91 20.10
C PRO A 300 12.99 5.28 19.47
N GLY A 301 12.88 6.03 18.39
CA GLY A 301 13.93 6.40 17.46
C GLY A 301 13.27 7.08 16.27
N LEU A 302 12.83 8.33 16.47
CA LEU A 302 12.12 9.16 15.49
C LEU A 302 12.84 9.25 14.13
N VAL A 303 14.14 8.92 14.13
CA VAL A 303 15.02 8.77 12.99
C VAL A 303 15.83 7.49 13.17
N THR A 304 15.75 6.54 12.23
CA THR A 304 16.61 5.35 12.21
C THR A 304 17.58 5.45 11.04
N GLN A 305 18.84 5.03 11.22
CA GLN A 305 19.75 4.89 10.10
C GLN A 305 19.22 3.86 9.11
N LEU A 306 19.29 4.20 7.82
CA LEU A 306 18.95 3.35 6.69
C LEU A 306 19.69 2.00 6.81
N GLY A 307 18.93 0.90 6.97
CA GLY A 307 19.48 -0.46 7.16
C GLY A 307 19.65 -0.92 8.60
N GLY A 308 19.60 -0.04 9.61
CA GLY A 308 19.84 -0.37 11.02
C GLY A 308 18.63 -0.98 11.77
N ALA A 309 17.45 -0.96 11.15
CA ALA A 309 16.25 -1.45 11.81
C ALA A 309 16.07 -2.97 11.61
N PRO A 310 15.55 -3.69 12.61
CA PRO A 310 15.47 -5.15 12.58
C PRO A 310 14.58 -5.64 11.43
N ASN A 311 14.99 -6.76 10.82
CA ASN A 311 14.15 -7.47 9.86
C ASN A 311 13.00 -8.13 10.63
N LEU A 312 11.77 -8.00 10.11
CA LEU A 312 10.62 -8.67 10.70
C LEU A 312 10.84 -10.20 10.64
N PRO A 313 10.57 -10.98 11.71
CA PRO A 313 10.80 -12.41 11.71
C PRO A 313 9.79 -13.15 10.83
N LEU A 314 10.02 -13.19 9.51
CA LEU A 314 9.13 -13.84 8.54
C LEU A 314 8.86 -15.32 8.88
N GLY A 315 9.86 -16.02 9.45
CA GLY A 315 9.69 -17.39 9.91
C GLY A 315 8.69 -17.55 11.05
N ALA A 316 8.47 -16.53 11.88
CA ALA A 316 7.45 -16.55 12.93
C ALA A 316 6.04 -16.38 12.36
N LEU A 317 5.90 -15.83 11.15
CA LEU A 317 4.63 -15.60 10.47
C LEU A 317 4.16 -16.79 9.63
N ALA A 318 5.08 -17.68 9.24
CA ALA A 318 4.76 -18.84 8.40
C ALA A 318 3.67 -19.74 9.00
N PRO A 319 3.66 -20.07 10.31
CA PRO A 319 2.58 -20.85 10.92
C PRO A 319 1.21 -20.14 10.91
N CYS A 320 1.17 -18.82 10.73
CA CYS A 320 -0.08 -18.08 10.66
C CYS A 320 -0.77 -18.18 9.29
N LEU A 321 -0.06 -18.66 8.25
CA LEU A 321 -0.61 -18.80 6.91
C LEU A 321 -1.75 -19.81 6.84
N GLU A 322 -1.68 -20.88 7.62
CA GLU A 322 -2.68 -21.92 7.70
C GLU A 322 -2.92 -22.25 9.18
N ASP A 323 -4.05 -21.83 9.72
CA ASP A 323 -4.41 -22.12 11.11
C ASP A 323 -5.93 -22.18 11.32
N ARG A 324 -6.38 -23.16 12.13
CA ARG A 324 -7.79 -23.38 12.49
C ARG A 324 -8.75 -23.36 11.29
N GLY A 325 -8.37 -24.06 10.22
CA GLY A 325 -9.14 -24.16 8.97
C GLY A 325 -9.16 -22.88 8.12
N VAL A 326 -8.50 -21.80 8.55
CA VAL A 326 -8.34 -20.56 7.78
C VAL A 326 -7.01 -20.62 7.04
N VAL A 327 -7.08 -20.51 5.70
CA VAL A 327 -5.92 -20.51 4.81
C VAL A 327 -5.81 -19.13 4.18
N LEU A 328 -4.78 -18.37 4.58
CA LEU A 328 -4.53 -17.02 4.09
C LEU A 328 -4.01 -17.01 2.65
N ASP A 329 -4.39 -16.00 1.86
CA ASP A 329 -3.79 -15.79 0.53
C ASP A 329 -2.32 -15.38 0.65
N ALA A 330 -2.04 -14.43 1.53
CA ALA A 330 -0.69 -13.99 1.84
C ALA A 330 -0.61 -13.21 3.16
N ILE A 331 0.57 -13.18 3.75
CA ILE A 331 0.98 -12.16 4.72
C ILE A 331 2.07 -11.33 4.06
N GLN A 332 1.89 -10.03 4.00
CA GLN A 332 2.81 -9.10 3.33
C GLN A 332 3.38 -8.10 4.33
N VAL A 333 4.70 -8.00 4.38
CA VAL A 333 5.43 -6.98 5.14
C VAL A 333 5.86 -5.89 4.17
N ILE A 334 5.48 -4.65 4.47
CA ILE A 334 5.73 -3.49 3.61
C ILE A 334 6.54 -2.48 4.41
N TRP A 335 7.76 -2.23 3.97
CA TRP A 335 8.60 -1.13 4.46
C TRP A 335 8.49 0.03 3.50
N HIS A 336 8.02 1.16 4.00
CA HIS A 336 7.90 2.38 3.22
C HIS A 336 8.75 3.47 3.86
N CYS A 337 9.73 3.95 3.10
CA CYS A 337 10.75 4.86 3.59
C CYS A 337 10.67 6.19 2.85
N TYR A 338 10.61 7.25 3.65
CA TYR A 338 10.80 8.63 3.23
C TYR A 338 12.17 9.10 3.70
N PRO A 339 13.14 9.28 2.80
CA PRO A 339 14.42 9.87 3.18
C PRO A 339 14.19 11.31 3.66
N GLY A 340 14.99 11.79 4.61
CA GLY A 340 14.86 13.15 5.14
C GLY A 340 14.96 14.24 4.07
N SER A 341 15.70 13.98 2.99
CA SER A 341 15.76 14.81 1.79
C SER A 341 14.40 15.02 1.11
N ALA A 342 13.45 14.10 1.27
CA ALA A 342 12.13 14.18 0.66
C ALA A 342 11.27 15.32 1.24
N ALA A 343 11.54 15.78 2.46
CA ALA A 343 10.82 16.91 3.06
C ALA A 343 11.20 18.26 2.40
N LEU A 344 12.32 18.32 1.68
CA LEU A 344 12.84 19.54 1.08
C LEU A 344 12.45 19.64 -0.41
N PRO A 345 12.21 20.84 -0.96
CA PRO A 345 12.00 21.02 -2.39
C PRO A 345 13.24 20.57 -3.20
N PRO A 346 13.07 20.01 -4.42
CA PRO A 346 14.17 19.44 -5.21
C PRO A 346 15.30 20.44 -5.53
N ASN A 347 14.97 21.73 -5.62
CA ASN A 347 15.91 22.80 -5.98
C ASN A 347 16.25 23.70 -4.78
N SER A 348 16.01 23.25 -3.54
CA SER A 348 16.26 24.09 -2.37
C SER A 348 17.74 24.08 -1.98
N PRO A 349 18.32 25.24 -1.62
CA PRO A 349 19.69 25.31 -1.06
C PRO A 349 19.86 24.46 0.21
N ALA A 350 18.78 24.29 0.98
CA ALA A 350 18.73 23.43 2.14
C ALA A 350 18.93 21.95 1.78
N LEU A 351 18.36 21.48 0.66
CA LEU A 351 18.61 20.12 0.16
C LEU A 351 20.07 19.98 -0.29
N ALA A 352 20.62 20.95 -1.00
CA ALA A 352 22.01 20.93 -1.43
C ALA A 352 22.97 20.85 -0.22
N SER A 353 22.76 21.70 0.79
CA SER A 353 23.55 21.73 2.04
C SER A 353 23.40 20.43 2.83
N TYR A 354 22.18 19.90 2.93
CA TYR A 354 21.93 18.60 3.57
C TYR A 354 22.71 17.49 2.87
N MET A 355 22.76 17.49 1.54
CA MET A 355 23.43 16.47 0.75
C MET A 355 24.96 16.58 0.81
N GLU A 356 25.49 17.79 0.87
CA GLU A 356 26.92 18.05 1.10
C GLU A 356 27.36 17.53 2.48
N LEU A 357 26.57 17.82 3.51
CA LEU A 357 26.84 17.35 4.88
C LEU A 357 26.66 15.84 5.05
N LEU A 358 25.71 15.23 4.34
CA LEU A 358 25.46 13.80 4.44
C LEU A 358 26.63 12.96 3.88
N GLY A 359 27.27 13.44 2.81
CA GLY A 359 28.37 12.74 2.16
C GLY A 359 27.99 11.28 1.79
N PRO A 360 28.82 10.27 2.14
CA PRO A 360 28.55 8.86 1.85
C PRO A 360 27.64 8.16 2.89
N LEU A 361 27.22 8.86 3.95
CA LEU A 361 26.48 8.26 5.07
C LEU A 361 25.01 7.97 4.70
N PRO A 362 24.39 6.93 5.29
CA PRO A 362 22.98 6.64 5.08
C PRO A 362 22.10 7.78 5.63
N ALA A 363 21.23 8.32 4.78
CA ALA A 363 20.32 9.39 5.17
C ALA A 363 19.41 8.96 6.34
N ALA A 364 19.18 9.89 7.26
CA ALA A 364 18.07 9.82 8.20
C ALA A 364 16.77 9.64 7.41
N ALA A 365 16.02 8.56 7.67
CA ALA A 365 14.75 8.31 6.99
C ALA A 365 13.64 8.00 7.99
N ARG A 366 12.45 8.53 7.71
CA ARG A 366 11.23 8.07 8.37
C ARG A 366 10.81 6.79 7.68
N ARG A 367 10.71 5.71 8.46
CA ARG A 367 10.24 4.42 7.96
C ARG A 367 8.94 4.03 8.64
N THR A 368 7.93 3.76 7.82
CA THR A 368 6.69 3.13 8.25
C THR A 368 6.72 1.66 7.85
N THR A 369 6.33 0.77 8.75
CA THR A 369 6.26 -0.67 8.48
C THR A 369 4.83 -1.15 8.68
N TRP A 370 4.27 -1.77 7.64
CA TRP A 370 2.95 -2.38 7.68
C TRP A 370 3.04 -3.89 7.51
N VAL A 371 2.14 -4.61 8.16
CA VAL A 371 1.92 -6.05 7.94
C VAL A 371 0.49 -6.24 7.48
N ALA A 372 0.31 -6.48 6.18
CA ALA A 372 -0.98 -6.71 5.55
C ALA A 372 -1.29 -8.22 5.52
N VAL A 373 -2.41 -8.61 6.12
CA VAL A 373 -2.91 -9.99 6.19
C VAL A 373 -4.05 -10.12 5.18
N ARG A 374 -3.89 -11.00 4.20
CA ARG A 374 -4.84 -11.17 3.07
C ARG A 374 -5.55 -12.51 3.15
N LEU A 375 -6.87 -12.48 3.04
CA LEU A 375 -7.75 -13.64 3.02
C LEU A 375 -8.53 -13.71 1.70
N ASP A 376 -8.43 -14.84 1.00
CA ASP A 376 -9.37 -15.19 -0.06
C ASP A 376 -10.45 -16.11 0.54
N PRO A 377 -11.71 -15.66 0.67
CA PRO A 377 -12.79 -16.46 1.24
C PRO A 377 -13.01 -17.81 0.54
N ARG A 378 -12.63 -17.92 -0.75
CA ARG A 378 -12.79 -19.14 -1.56
C ARG A 378 -11.82 -20.24 -1.16
N ARG A 379 -10.70 -19.90 -0.49
CA ARG A 379 -9.70 -20.89 -0.04
C ARG A 379 -10.09 -21.60 1.25
N CYS A 380 -10.98 -21.02 2.05
CA CYS A 380 -11.42 -21.60 3.31
C CYS A 380 -12.96 -21.49 3.50
N PRO A 381 -13.76 -22.07 2.58
CA PRO A 381 -15.21 -21.91 2.60
C PRO A 381 -15.87 -22.51 3.85
N ALA A 382 -15.33 -23.62 4.38
CA ALA A 382 -15.82 -24.25 5.60
C ALA A 382 -15.64 -23.31 6.81
N ALA A 383 -14.44 -22.74 6.98
CA ALA A 383 -14.14 -21.81 8.07
C ALA A 383 -14.98 -20.52 7.99
N VAL A 384 -15.26 -20.02 6.79
CA VAL A 384 -16.17 -18.86 6.60
C VAL A 384 -17.59 -19.22 7.00
N ARG A 385 -18.08 -20.42 6.63
CA ARG A 385 -19.43 -20.90 6.95
C ARG A 385 -19.64 -21.08 8.45
N GLU A 386 -18.69 -21.69 9.15
CA GLU A 386 -18.71 -21.86 10.62
C GLU A 386 -18.79 -20.52 11.36
N ARG A 387 -18.31 -19.43 10.73
CA ARG A 387 -18.29 -18.07 11.30
C ARG A 387 -19.49 -17.23 10.86
N GLY A 388 -20.57 -17.86 10.42
CA GLY A 388 -21.82 -17.21 10.00
C GLY A 388 -21.95 -16.99 8.49
N GLY A 389 -20.98 -17.44 7.68
CA GLY A 389 -21.05 -17.39 6.22
C GLY A 389 -20.95 -15.99 5.61
N GLY A 390 -20.92 -15.95 4.28
CA GLY A 390 -20.89 -14.70 3.51
C GLY A 390 -19.72 -13.77 3.87
N VAL A 391 -19.96 -12.46 3.74
CA VAL A 391 -18.97 -11.41 4.00
C VAL A 391 -18.62 -11.31 5.49
N LEU A 392 -19.61 -11.39 6.38
CA LEU A 392 -19.38 -11.30 7.83
C LEU A 392 -18.55 -12.47 8.36
N GLY A 393 -18.78 -13.69 7.86
CA GLY A 393 -17.95 -14.86 8.19
C GLY A 393 -16.50 -14.69 7.71
N ALA A 394 -16.31 -14.10 6.53
CA ALA A 394 -14.97 -13.77 6.01
C ALA A 394 -14.28 -12.70 6.87
N HIS A 395 -14.99 -11.64 7.29
CA HIS A 395 -14.46 -10.63 8.20
C HIS A 395 -14.01 -11.24 9.53
N ARG A 396 -14.85 -12.06 10.17
CA ARG A 396 -14.51 -12.75 11.43
C ARG A 396 -13.31 -13.68 11.27
N ALA A 397 -13.22 -14.41 10.14
CA ALA A 397 -12.07 -15.25 9.84
C ALA A 397 -10.77 -14.42 9.72
N LEU A 398 -10.84 -13.28 9.02
CA LEU A 398 -9.70 -12.37 8.84
C LEU A 398 -9.29 -11.69 10.15
N ILE A 399 -10.23 -11.19 10.96
CA ILE A 399 -9.96 -10.59 12.28
C ILE A 399 -9.27 -11.60 13.21
N GLY A 400 -9.74 -12.85 13.20
CA GLY A 400 -9.11 -13.96 13.90
C GLY A 400 -7.67 -14.21 13.44
N ALA A 401 -7.43 -14.23 12.13
CA ALA A 401 -6.09 -14.42 11.57
C ALA A 401 -5.15 -13.24 11.87
N LEU A 402 -5.65 -12.00 11.76
CA LEU A 402 -4.92 -10.78 12.09
C LEU A 402 -4.44 -10.80 13.55
N SER A 403 -5.31 -11.20 14.47
CA SER A 403 -4.97 -11.31 15.90
C SER A 403 -3.84 -12.34 16.14
N ARG A 404 -3.82 -13.44 15.38
CA ARG A 404 -2.73 -14.43 15.47
C ARG A 404 -1.41 -13.91 14.92
N VAL A 405 -1.45 -13.20 13.79
CA VAL A 405 -0.28 -12.55 13.21
C VAL A 405 0.30 -11.52 14.19
N ARG A 406 -0.56 -10.70 14.81
CA ARG A 406 -0.18 -9.76 15.87
C ARG A 406 0.52 -10.47 17.02
N ASN A 407 -0.10 -11.50 17.59
CA ASN A 407 0.46 -12.27 18.71
C ASN A 407 1.80 -12.93 18.36
N ALA A 408 1.95 -13.43 17.12
CA ALA A 408 3.20 -14.01 16.65
C ALA A 408 4.33 -12.96 16.59
N LEU A 409 4.02 -11.72 16.20
CA LEU A 409 4.97 -10.61 16.20
C LEU A 409 5.31 -10.11 17.61
N GLU A 410 4.30 -9.96 18.47
CA GLU A 410 4.46 -9.55 19.86
C GLU A 410 5.31 -10.57 20.64
N SER A 411 5.14 -11.88 20.39
CA SER A 411 5.99 -12.93 20.98
C SER A 411 7.48 -12.81 20.62
N ARG A 412 7.80 -12.04 19.58
CA ARG A 412 9.16 -11.73 19.13
C ARG A 412 9.59 -10.30 19.46
N GLY A 413 8.84 -9.61 20.33
CA GLY A 413 9.15 -8.25 20.77
C GLY A 413 8.87 -7.17 19.72
N VAL A 414 8.00 -7.45 18.73
CA VAL A 414 7.61 -6.47 17.71
C VAL A 414 6.21 -5.96 18.04
N PRO A 415 6.07 -4.78 18.69
CA PRO A 415 4.77 -4.21 19.01
C PRO A 415 4.06 -3.79 17.72
N THR A 416 2.79 -4.15 17.60
CA THR A 416 1.97 -3.80 16.45
C THR A 416 0.55 -3.48 16.86
N ARG A 417 -0.12 -2.63 16.08
CA ARG A 417 -1.53 -2.31 16.27
C ARG A 417 -2.31 -2.42 14.97
N PRO A 418 -3.58 -2.85 14.99
CA PRO A 418 -4.43 -2.78 13.81
C PRO A 418 -4.65 -1.32 13.36
N LEU A 419 -4.85 -1.13 12.05
CA LEU A 419 -5.28 0.15 11.49
C LEU A 419 -6.80 0.23 11.48
N ASP A 420 -7.33 1.36 11.93
CA ASP A 420 -8.74 1.69 11.72
C ASP A 420 -9.01 2.03 10.22
N PRO A 421 -10.28 2.17 9.81
CA PRO A 421 -10.64 2.49 8.43
C PRO A 421 -10.02 3.78 7.88
N ASP A 422 -9.93 4.83 8.69
CA ASP A 422 -9.35 6.11 8.29
C ASP A 422 -7.84 6.05 8.17
N GLU A 423 -7.19 5.38 9.12
CA GLU A 423 -5.75 5.14 9.10
C GLU A 423 -5.35 4.23 7.95
N LEU A 424 -6.16 3.23 7.59
CA LEU A 424 -5.95 2.37 6.44
C LEU A 424 -5.97 3.18 5.13
N LEU A 425 -6.95 4.09 4.97
CA LEU A 425 -7.03 4.99 3.83
C LEU A 425 -5.84 5.97 3.80
N LYS A 426 -5.48 6.55 4.94
CA LYS A 426 -4.30 7.43 5.07
C LYS A 426 -3.01 6.69 4.70
N ALA A 427 -2.85 5.44 5.14
CA ALA A 427 -1.71 4.59 4.80
C ALA A 427 -1.64 4.32 3.30
N GLY A 428 -2.76 4.02 2.66
CA GLY A 428 -2.87 3.89 1.20
C GLY A 428 -2.48 5.17 0.46
N ILE A 429 -2.99 6.33 0.90
CA ILE A 429 -2.73 7.64 0.29
C ILE A 429 -1.26 8.03 0.42
N SER A 430 -0.69 7.87 1.61
CA SER A 430 0.74 8.13 1.84
C SER A 430 1.58 7.21 0.96
N ALA A 431 1.34 5.89 1.01
CA ALA A 431 2.13 4.95 0.23
C ALA A 431 2.05 5.21 -1.28
N SER A 432 0.93 5.73 -1.79
CA SER A 432 0.75 6.09 -3.20
C SER A 432 1.19 7.51 -3.56
N GLU A 433 1.77 8.27 -2.62
CA GLU A 433 2.17 9.68 -2.79
C GLU A 433 1.02 10.60 -3.23
N LEU A 434 -0.21 10.26 -2.85
CA LEU A 434 -1.41 11.00 -3.20
C LEU A 434 -1.72 12.15 -2.23
N THR A 435 -0.92 12.34 -1.17
CA THR A 435 -1.16 13.37 -0.14
C THR A 435 -1.28 14.76 -0.74
N GLY A 436 -0.44 15.10 -1.72
CA GLY A 436 -0.50 16.40 -2.41
C GLY A 436 -1.79 16.61 -3.22
N ALA A 437 -2.40 15.54 -3.73
CA ALA A 437 -3.62 15.61 -4.55
C ALA A 437 -4.86 16.07 -3.75
N LEU A 438 -4.84 15.89 -2.42
CA LEU A 438 -5.90 16.39 -1.53
C LEU A 438 -5.79 17.90 -1.24
N HIS A 439 -4.59 18.49 -1.41
CA HIS A 439 -4.29 19.87 -0.99
C HIS A 439 -4.25 20.89 -2.14
N VAL A 440 -4.45 20.47 -3.39
CA VAL A 440 -4.48 21.43 -4.50
C VAL A 440 -5.80 22.22 -4.40
N ALA A 441 -5.72 23.46 -3.91
CA ALA A 441 -6.76 24.44 -4.16
C ALA A 441 -6.67 24.87 -5.64
N PRO A 442 -7.79 25.19 -6.31
CA PRO A 442 -7.73 25.73 -7.67
C PRO A 442 -6.83 26.97 -7.68
N PRO A 443 -5.99 27.17 -8.72
CA PRO A 443 -5.18 28.37 -8.82
C PRO A 443 -6.14 29.57 -8.87
N THR A 444 -6.18 30.34 -7.79
CA THR A 444 -6.72 31.70 -7.83
C THR A 444 -5.74 32.50 -8.67
N GLN A 445 -6.05 32.66 -9.97
CA GLN A 445 -5.48 33.76 -10.73
C GLN A 445 -5.79 35.03 -9.93
N ALA A 446 -4.74 35.75 -9.53
CA ALA A 446 -4.88 37.05 -8.89
C ALA A 446 -5.73 37.95 -9.81
N GLY A 447 -7.00 38.17 -9.44
CA GLY A 447 -7.94 39.04 -10.15
C GLY A 447 -9.01 38.37 -11.03
N GLY A 448 -9.11 37.04 -11.11
CA GLY A 448 -10.19 36.35 -11.84
C GLY A 448 -11.48 36.16 -11.00
N PRO A 449 -12.67 36.12 -11.62
CA PRO A 449 -13.91 35.82 -10.89
C PRO A 449 -13.80 34.47 -10.18
N VAL A 450 -14.12 34.45 -8.88
CA VAL A 450 -14.13 33.23 -8.06
C VAL A 450 -15.08 32.22 -8.71
N PRO A 451 -14.63 31.01 -9.09
CA PRO A 451 -15.53 29.99 -9.60
C PRO A 451 -16.64 29.72 -8.57
N GLN A 452 -17.90 29.83 -8.97
CA GLN A 452 -19.07 29.60 -8.10
C GLN A 452 -19.18 28.15 -7.56
N GLN A 453 -18.25 27.26 -7.95
CA GLN A 453 -18.11 25.91 -7.39
C GLN A 453 -16.63 25.57 -7.17
N PRO A 454 -16.26 25.04 -5.98
CA PRO A 454 -14.93 24.51 -5.75
C PRO A 454 -14.65 23.38 -6.75
N GLN A 455 -13.78 23.62 -7.72
CA GLN A 455 -13.33 22.57 -8.63
C GLN A 455 -12.30 21.72 -7.88
N THR A 456 -12.72 20.57 -7.37
CA THR A 456 -11.80 19.58 -6.79
C THR A 456 -10.82 19.14 -7.88
N PRO A 457 -9.50 19.31 -7.70
CA PRO A 457 -8.52 18.87 -8.69
C PRO A 457 -8.67 17.38 -8.96
N ARG A 458 -8.78 17.04 -10.24
CA ARG A 458 -8.85 15.64 -10.66
C ARG A 458 -7.45 15.06 -10.66
N ALA A 459 -7.18 14.13 -9.75
CA ALA A 459 -5.97 13.34 -9.83
C ALA A 459 -6.03 12.44 -11.06
N ARG A 460 -4.93 12.38 -11.79
CA ARG A 460 -4.78 11.54 -12.99
C ARG A 460 -3.75 10.45 -12.70
N LEU A 461 -4.06 9.24 -13.13
CA LEU A 461 -3.10 8.15 -13.27
C LEU A 461 -2.81 7.93 -14.76
N THR A 462 -1.54 7.85 -15.11
CA THR A 462 -1.07 7.52 -16.46
C THR A 462 -0.03 6.41 -16.39
N GLU A 463 -0.34 5.25 -16.95
CA GLU A 463 0.58 4.13 -17.06
C GLU A 463 1.44 4.26 -18.32
N ARG A 464 2.74 4.02 -18.15
CA ARG A 464 3.71 3.82 -19.22
C ARG A 464 4.29 2.41 -19.12
N TRP A 465 5.01 2.00 -20.16
CA TRP A 465 5.61 0.67 -20.17
C TRP A 465 6.59 0.46 -19.01
N THR A 466 7.34 1.50 -18.63
CA THR A 466 8.41 1.44 -17.60
C THR A 466 8.01 1.99 -16.24
N GLY A 467 6.94 2.78 -16.14
CA GLY A 467 6.48 3.34 -14.87
C GLY A 467 5.01 3.76 -14.91
N VAL A 468 4.49 4.23 -13.79
CA VAL A 468 3.15 4.83 -13.69
C VAL A 468 3.27 6.19 -13.03
N THR A 469 2.61 7.20 -13.57
CA THR A 469 2.53 8.53 -12.97
C THR A 469 1.17 8.70 -12.31
N VAL A 470 1.13 9.04 -11.03
CA VAL A 470 -0.11 9.30 -10.28
C VAL A 470 0.00 10.67 -9.65
N ALA A 471 -0.97 11.56 -9.92
CA ALA A 471 -0.99 12.93 -9.40
C ALA A 471 0.34 13.70 -9.59
N GLY A 472 1.02 13.46 -10.72
CA GLY A 472 2.31 14.09 -11.05
C GLY A 472 3.55 13.37 -10.50
N ILE A 473 3.39 12.41 -9.60
CA ILE A 473 4.50 11.61 -9.06
C ILE A 473 4.72 10.37 -9.91
N GLY A 474 5.96 10.12 -10.33
CA GLY A 474 6.34 8.92 -11.08
C GLY A 474 6.67 7.76 -10.13
N HIS A 475 6.22 6.56 -10.48
CA HIS A 475 6.54 5.32 -9.77
C HIS A 475 7.10 4.27 -10.72
N ALA A 476 8.16 3.58 -10.30
CA ALA A 476 8.70 2.41 -10.97
C ALA A 476 8.75 1.24 -10.01
N SER A 477 8.19 0.10 -10.44
CA SER A 477 8.11 -1.13 -9.66
C SER A 477 8.95 -2.25 -10.27
N TYR A 478 9.54 -3.05 -9.39
CA TYR A 478 10.48 -4.13 -9.68
C TYR A 478 10.09 -5.35 -8.88
N ALA A 479 10.28 -6.54 -9.47
CA ALA A 479 10.17 -7.80 -8.75
C ALA A 479 11.55 -8.32 -8.38
N ILE A 480 11.70 -8.83 -7.15
CA ILE A 480 12.86 -9.62 -6.75
C ILE A 480 12.70 -11.01 -7.36
N THR A 481 13.50 -11.31 -8.38
CA THR A 481 13.41 -12.57 -9.13
C THR A 481 14.52 -13.55 -8.81
N GLY A 482 15.68 -13.05 -8.37
CA GLY A 482 16.81 -13.84 -7.88
C GLY A 482 17.08 -13.54 -6.42
N TRP A 483 17.24 -14.59 -5.62
CA TRP A 483 17.61 -14.52 -4.21
C TRP A 483 18.97 -15.20 -4.05
N SER A 484 19.94 -14.58 -3.37
CA SER A 484 21.23 -15.21 -3.14
C SER A 484 21.07 -16.44 -2.24
N ARG A 485 21.55 -17.59 -2.70
CA ARG A 485 21.64 -18.81 -1.89
C ARG A 485 22.97 -18.74 -1.12
N GLY A 486 22.91 -18.58 0.20
CA GLY A 486 24.07 -18.83 1.07
C GLY A 486 24.90 -17.63 1.55
N LYS A 487 24.52 -16.38 1.28
CA LYS A 487 25.08 -15.22 2.01
C LYS A 487 24.14 -14.87 3.19
N PRO A 488 24.66 -14.53 4.38
CA PRO A 488 23.80 -14.13 5.51
C PRO A 488 22.88 -13.01 5.04
N ALA A 489 21.60 -13.10 5.41
CA ALA A 489 20.52 -12.23 4.94
C ALA A 489 20.92 -10.75 5.05
N THR A 490 21.51 -10.22 3.99
CA THR A 490 21.87 -8.81 3.95
C THR A 490 20.55 -8.08 3.88
N SER A 491 20.34 -7.18 4.83
CA SER A 491 19.04 -6.60 5.10
C SER A 491 18.42 -6.02 3.83
N LEU A 492 17.23 -6.49 3.44
CA LEU A 492 16.47 -5.91 2.32
C LEU A 492 16.17 -4.43 2.54
N ASN A 493 16.32 -3.95 3.79
CA ASN A 493 16.26 -2.53 4.15
C ASN A 493 17.32 -1.69 3.41
N ALA A 494 18.39 -2.27 2.86
CA ALA A 494 19.31 -1.52 2.01
C ALA A 494 18.64 -1.00 0.71
N LEU A 495 17.62 -1.71 0.20
CA LEU A 495 16.86 -1.29 -0.98
C LEU A 495 15.96 -0.09 -0.71
N THR A 496 15.61 0.17 0.56
CA THR A 496 14.87 1.37 0.93
C THR A 496 15.75 2.62 0.98
N GLY A 497 17.06 2.46 0.74
CA GLY A 497 18.03 3.54 0.81
C GLY A 497 18.27 4.34 -0.47
N VAL A 498 17.38 4.20 -1.45
CA VAL A 498 17.46 4.90 -2.72
C VAL A 498 17.05 6.36 -2.54
N ARG A 499 17.83 7.25 -3.13
CA ARG A 499 17.57 8.69 -3.10
C ARG A 499 16.47 9.02 -4.10
N ALA A 500 15.24 9.02 -3.62
CA ALA A 500 14.04 9.38 -4.36
C ALA A 500 13.02 10.01 -3.39
N LEU A 501 11.81 10.33 -3.86
CA LEU A 501 10.74 10.83 -3.01
C LEU A 501 10.38 9.79 -1.92
N SER A 502 10.22 8.54 -2.32
CA SER A 502 10.03 7.41 -1.41
C SER A 502 10.51 6.10 -2.02
N SER A 503 10.91 5.16 -1.16
CA SER A 503 11.20 3.78 -1.56
C SER A 503 10.38 2.81 -0.72
N THR A 504 9.78 1.83 -1.39
CA THR A 504 8.91 0.82 -0.78
C THR A 504 9.46 -0.56 -1.11
N VAL A 505 9.66 -1.38 -0.09
CA VAL A 505 9.98 -2.79 -0.26
C VAL A 505 8.84 -3.59 0.35
N ALA A 506 8.24 -4.48 -0.44
CA ALA A 506 7.16 -5.34 0.01
C ALA A 506 7.57 -6.81 -0.16
N VAL A 507 7.56 -7.56 0.93
CA VAL A 507 7.85 -8.99 0.94
C VAL A 507 6.59 -9.73 1.38
N SER A 508 6.08 -10.62 0.55
CA SER A 508 4.95 -11.47 0.88
C SER A 508 5.35 -12.93 1.01
N ILE A 509 4.78 -13.57 2.02
CA ILE A 509 4.76 -15.02 2.19
C ILE A 509 3.34 -15.52 1.89
N SER A 510 3.24 -16.64 1.21
CA SER A 510 1.97 -17.33 0.90
C SER A 510 2.12 -18.83 1.15
N PRO A 511 1.02 -19.57 1.35
CA PRO A 511 1.11 -21.02 1.50
C PRO A 511 1.85 -21.68 0.33
N GLY A 512 2.70 -22.66 0.64
CA GLY A 512 3.41 -23.48 -0.35
C GLY A 512 2.52 -24.58 -0.94
N ALA A 513 3.08 -25.35 -1.87
CA ALA A 513 2.43 -26.56 -2.39
C ALA A 513 2.66 -27.78 -1.47
N GLU A 514 3.72 -27.72 -0.66
CA GLU A 514 4.09 -28.72 0.34
C GLU A 514 4.00 -28.07 1.72
N GLU A 515 3.71 -28.87 2.75
CA GLU A 515 3.43 -28.43 4.13
C GLU A 515 4.62 -27.71 4.78
N ASP A 516 5.86 -28.06 4.38
CA ASP A 516 7.10 -27.45 4.86
C ASP A 516 7.64 -26.33 3.97
N GLN A 517 6.87 -25.88 2.98
CA GLN A 517 7.27 -24.83 2.05
C GLN A 517 6.42 -23.57 2.19
N VAL A 518 7.07 -22.42 2.06
CA VAL A 518 6.38 -21.14 1.90
C VAL A 518 6.74 -20.50 0.57
N GLY A 519 5.74 -20.00 -0.13
CA GLY A 519 5.94 -19.17 -1.30
C GLY A 519 6.44 -17.79 -0.85
N ILE A 520 7.61 -17.37 -1.34
CA ILE A 520 8.14 -16.03 -1.06
C ILE A 520 8.12 -15.18 -2.33
N ARG A 521 7.71 -13.92 -2.17
CA ARG A 521 7.76 -12.91 -3.20
C ARG A 521 8.24 -11.58 -2.66
N GLY A 522 9.12 -10.91 -3.41
CA GLY A 522 9.62 -9.58 -3.09
C GLY A 522 9.32 -8.60 -4.22
N LEU A 523 8.92 -7.39 -3.85
CA LEU A 523 8.71 -6.26 -4.73
C LEU A 523 9.44 -5.04 -4.18
N VAL A 524 9.94 -4.20 -5.08
CA VAL A 524 10.52 -2.90 -4.77
C VAL A 524 9.81 -1.87 -5.62
N ARG A 525 9.42 -0.74 -5.04
CA ARG A 525 8.89 0.41 -5.75
C ARG A 525 9.66 1.65 -5.32
N VAL A 526 10.02 2.47 -6.30
CA VAL A 526 10.53 3.80 -6.05
C VAL A 526 9.57 4.83 -6.62
N SER A 527 9.35 5.90 -5.87
CA SER A 527 8.56 7.05 -6.26
C SER A 527 9.47 8.28 -6.38
N ALA A 528 9.25 9.11 -7.39
CA ALA A 528 10.07 10.28 -7.68
C ALA A 528 9.22 11.44 -8.21
N ARG A 529 9.64 12.68 -7.94
CA ARG A 529 8.93 13.90 -8.39
C ARG A 529 9.20 14.18 -9.86
N THR A 530 10.36 13.80 -10.35
CA THR A 530 10.78 14.04 -11.73
C THR A 530 11.19 12.74 -12.42
N PRO A 531 11.12 12.67 -13.76
CA PRO A 531 11.62 11.51 -14.50
C PRO A 531 13.11 11.24 -14.26
N GLY A 532 13.95 12.29 -14.18
CA GLY A 532 15.39 12.15 -13.94
C GLY A 532 15.73 11.55 -12.57
N GLU A 533 15.00 11.94 -11.51
CA GLU A 533 15.12 11.29 -10.19
C GLU A 533 14.78 9.79 -10.26
N LEU A 534 13.79 9.40 -11.07
CA LEU A 534 13.37 8.01 -11.22
C LEU A 534 14.42 7.17 -11.98
N GLU A 535 15.05 7.75 -13.01
CA GLU A 535 16.15 7.13 -13.75
C GLU A 535 17.38 6.94 -12.85
N TYR A 536 17.76 7.96 -12.09
CA TYR A 536 18.84 7.86 -11.11
C TYR A 536 18.56 6.78 -10.04
N ALA A 537 17.31 6.68 -9.59
CA ALA A 537 16.90 5.65 -8.66
C ALA A 537 17.02 4.23 -9.25
N ASP A 538 16.73 4.04 -10.54
CA ASP A 538 16.87 2.76 -11.25
C ASP A 538 18.33 2.27 -11.28
N GLU A 539 19.25 3.17 -11.66
CA GLU A 539 20.70 2.89 -11.63
C GLU A 539 21.19 2.54 -10.23
N ARG A 540 20.68 3.27 -9.22
CA ARG A 540 21.09 3.06 -7.83
C ARG A 540 20.54 1.75 -7.27
N LEU A 541 19.29 1.41 -7.59
CA LEU A 541 18.71 0.11 -7.25
C LEU A 541 19.53 -1.03 -7.83
N THR A 542 19.92 -0.93 -9.10
CA THR A 542 20.75 -1.94 -9.77
C THR A 542 22.05 -2.16 -8.99
N THR A 543 22.77 -1.07 -8.69
CA THR A 543 24.00 -1.10 -7.88
C THR A 543 23.80 -1.75 -6.50
N ILE A 544 22.70 -1.42 -5.79
CA ILE A 544 22.40 -1.99 -4.47
C ILE A 544 22.09 -3.48 -4.60
N SER A 545 21.27 -3.86 -5.58
CA SER A 545 20.87 -5.25 -5.81
C SER A 545 22.05 -6.16 -6.13
N ASP A 546 23.00 -5.69 -6.93
CA ASP A 546 24.22 -6.44 -7.25
C ASP A 546 25.05 -6.71 -5.98
N ARG A 547 25.17 -5.70 -5.10
CA ARG A 547 25.86 -5.88 -3.80
C ARG A 547 25.16 -6.87 -2.89
N LEU A 548 23.82 -6.86 -2.88
CA LEU A 548 23.00 -7.79 -2.10
C LEU A 548 22.95 -9.20 -2.72
N GLY A 549 23.42 -9.36 -3.96
CA GLY A 549 23.30 -10.62 -4.72
C GLY A 549 21.85 -10.98 -5.04
N ILE A 550 20.97 -9.99 -5.19
CA ILE A 550 19.58 -10.19 -5.60
C ILE A 550 19.37 -9.65 -7.01
N THR A 551 18.46 -10.27 -7.75
CA THR A 551 18.12 -9.81 -9.11
C THR A 551 16.81 -9.05 -9.07
N LEU A 552 16.84 -7.78 -9.47
CA LEU A 552 15.64 -6.98 -9.69
C LEU A 552 15.22 -7.05 -11.16
N THR A 553 13.95 -7.34 -11.40
CA THR A 553 13.37 -7.33 -12.75
C THR A 553 12.28 -6.27 -12.83
N PRO A 554 12.42 -5.24 -13.68
CA PRO A 554 11.40 -4.22 -13.86
C PRO A 554 10.05 -4.83 -14.24
N LEU A 555 8.96 -4.36 -13.61
CA LEU A 555 7.59 -4.79 -13.91
C LEU A 555 7.03 -4.08 -15.14
N ARG A 556 7.78 -4.14 -16.25
CA ARG A 556 7.37 -3.53 -17.51
C ARG A 556 6.00 -4.03 -17.97
N GLY A 557 5.12 -3.11 -18.33
CA GLY A 557 3.72 -3.38 -18.69
C GLY A 557 2.84 -3.86 -17.52
N LEU A 558 3.32 -3.82 -16.28
CA LEU A 558 2.59 -4.20 -15.06
C LEU A 558 2.80 -3.18 -13.94
N GLN A 559 3.00 -1.91 -14.29
CA GLN A 559 3.43 -0.89 -13.33
C GLN A 559 2.29 -0.47 -12.40
N VAL A 560 1.05 -0.42 -12.89
CA VAL A 560 -0.11 -0.20 -12.02
C VAL A 560 -0.32 -1.35 -11.04
N ALA A 561 -0.16 -2.59 -11.50
CA ALA A 561 -0.25 -3.77 -10.63
C ALA A 561 0.90 -3.78 -9.60
N GLY A 562 2.12 -3.39 -10.01
CA GLY A 562 3.27 -3.21 -9.12
C GLY A 562 3.02 -2.13 -8.06
N LEU A 563 2.44 -0.99 -8.46
CA LEU A 563 2.02 0.06 -7.53
C LEU A 563 1.01 -0.50 -6.52
N ALA A 564 -0.12 -1.02 -6.98
CA ALA A 564 -1.16 -1.58 -6.11
C ALA A 564 -0.60 -2.62 -5.13
N ALA A 565 0.26 -3.53 -5.62
CA ALA A 565 0.85 -4.60 -4.83
C ALA A 565 1.86 -4.18 -3.77
N THR A 566 2.26 -2.91 -3.76
CA THR A 566 3.14 -2.34 -2.74
C THR A 566 2.40 -1.36 -1.83
N LEU A 567 1.07 -1.22 -1.98
CA LEU A 567 0.22 -0.47 -1.06
C LEU A 567 -0.28 -1.38 0.07
N PRO A 568 -0.48 -0.85 1.29
CA PRO A 568 -1.10 -1.58 2.40
C PRO A 568 -2.62 -1.72 2.21
N LEU A 569 -3.07 -2.15 1.02
CA LEU A 569 -4.49 -2.26 0.64
C LEU A 569 -4.81 -3.61 -0.02
N GLY A 570 -3.88 -4.57 0.01
CA GLY A 570 -4.13 -5.91 -0.49
C GLY A 570 -3.81 -6.16 -1.95
N GLY A 571 -3.01 -5.30 -2.60
CA GLY A 571 -2.62 -5.50 -4.00
C GLY A 571 -1.77 -6.75 -4.22
N ARG A 572 -1.90 -7.32 -5.42
CA ARG A 572 -1.08 -8.44 -5.89
C ARG A 572 -0.45 -8.10 -7.24
N ALA A 573 0.87 -8.29 -7.36
CA ALA A 573 1.57 -8.03 -8.63
C ALA A 573 1.54 -9.27 -9.52
#